data_AF-A0ABD7EVZ1-F1
#
_entry.id   AF-A0ABD7EVZ1-F1
#
_cell.length_a   1.000
_cell.length_b   1.000
_cell.length_c   1.000
_cell.angle_alpha   90.00
_cell.angle_beta   90.00
_cell.angle_gamma   90.00
#
_symmetry.space_group_name_H-M   'P 1'
#
loop_
_entity.id
_entity.type
_entity.pdbx_description
1 polymer ?
#
loop_
_entity_poly.entity_id
_entity_poly.type
_entity_poly.pdbx_seq_one_letter_code
_entity_poly.pdbx_strand_id
1 'polypeptide(L)'
;MIQQRKTGNRTENPSSPESTSVLISWIHYKGNDKKNGQLISEWEKDGSLLMSLFKVIDTIQSSKLQELINKGFINLYGKFPENRKTDFSCPPDLNMTDNWGVIKKIHQHSRVAGFFKNGYFYIVFLDREHKFYKSSRFHKC
;
A
#
# COMPACT_ATOMS: atom_id res chain seq x y z
N MET A 1 -44.72 -25.10 -31.47
CA MET A 1 -43.65 -24.12 -31.81
C MET A 1 -42.90 -23.79 -30.53
N ILE A 2 -41.61 -24.11 -30.45
CA ILE A 2 -40.77 -23.89 -29.26
C ILE A 2 -40.16 -22.48 -29.39
N GLN A 3 -40.48 -21.57 -28.47
CA GLN A 3 -39.81 -20.26 -28.41
C GLN A 3 -38.38 -20.44 -27.89
N GLN A 4 -37.39 -20.13 -28.74
CA GLN A 4 -36.01 -19.99 -28.33
C GLN A 4 -35.86 -18.73 -27.45
N ARG A 5 -35.33 -18.89 -26.23
CA ARG A 5 -34.90 -17.77 -25.39
C ARG A 5 -33.68 -17.11 -26.03
N LYS A 6 -33.77 -15.81 -26.31
CA LYS A 6 -32.59 -14.99 -26.65
C LYS A 6 -31.68 -14.90 -25.44
N THR A 7 -30.49 -15.47 -25.54
CA THR A 7 -29.39 -15.33 -24.59
C THR A 7 -28.98 -13.85 -24.55
N GLY A 8 -29.22 -13.18 -23.42
CA GLY A 8 -28.74 -11.83 -23.21
C GLY A 8 -27.23 -11.85 -23.03
N ASN A 9 -26.49 -11.32 -24.00
CA ASN A 9 -25.09 -10.95 -23.81
C ASN A 9 -25.04 -9.78 -22.83
N ARG A 10 -24.98 -10.09 -21.52
CA ARG A 10 -24.64 -9.10 -20.51
C ARG A 10 -23.12 -8.89 -20.61
N THR A 11 -22.71 -7.89 -21.38
CA THR A 11 -21.38 -7.32 -21.28
C THR A 11 -21.22 -6.84 -19.84
N GLU A 12 -20.35 -7.49 -19.08
CA GLU A 12 -19.92 -6.97 -17.78
C GLU A 12 -19.27 -5.61 -18.03
N ASN A 13 -19.90 -4.55 -17.55
CA ASN A 13 -19.26 -3.24 -17.52
C ASN A 13 -17.98 -3.38 -16.69
N PRO A 14 -16.80 -2.92 -17.17
CA PRO A 14 -15.63 -2.84 -16.31
C PRO A 14 -16.02 -1.99 -15.11
N SER A 15 -15.97 -2.60 -13.93
CA SER A 15 -16.32 -1.96 -12.68
C SER A 15 -15.57 -0.64 -12.58
N SER A 16 -16.30 0.45 -12.31
CA SER A 16 -15.65 1.74 -12.11
C SER A 16 -14.62 1.60 -10.97
N PRO A 17 -13.45 2.27 -11.08
CA PRO A 17 -12.39 2.21 -10.07
C PRO A 17 -12.83 2.68 -8.67
N GLU A 18 -14.05 3.21 -8.53
CA GLU A 18 -14.65 3.61 -7.27
C GLU A 18 -15.12 2.46 -6.38
N SER A 19 -15.18 1.22 -6.89
CA SER A 19 -15.74 0.07 -6.17
C SER A 19 -14.71 -0.95 -5.67
N THR A 20 -13.42 -0.75 -5.94
CA THR A 20 -12.40 -1.77 -5.69
C THR A 20 -12.04 -1.87 -4.21
N SER A 21 -12.39 -3.00 -3.59
CA SER A 21 -11.84 -3.44 -2.30
C SER A 21 -10.33 -3.67 -2.42
N VAL A 22 -9.58 -3.43 -1.34
CA VAL A 22 -8.12 -3.53 -1.34
C VAL A 22 -7.67 -4.86 -0.71
N LEU A 23 -6.96 -5.68 -1.47
CA LEU A 23 -6.29 -6.87 -0.98
C LEU A 23 -4.85 -6.56 -0.58
N ILE A 24 -4.32 -7.24 0.43
CA ILE A 24 -2.93 -7.07 0.89
C ILE A 24 -2.11 -8.28 0.46
N SER A 25 -0.95 -8.04 -0.16
CA SER A 25 -0.01 -9.11 -0.54
C SER A 25 1.39 -8.82 -0.02
N TRP A 26 2.06 -9.88 0.46
CA TRP A 26 3.43 -9.83 0.97
C TRP A 26 4.45 -10.44 0.01
N ILE A 27 4.04 -10.84 -1.21
CA ILE A 27 4.90 -11.57 -2.17
C ILE A 27 6.17 -10.79 -2.57
N HIS A 28 6.13 -9.46 -2.49
CA HIS A 28 7.26 -8.58 -2.83
C HIS A 28 7.98 -8.02 -1.60
N TYR A 29 7.76 -8.59 -0.41
CA TYR A 29 8.38 -8.10 0.81
C TYR A 29 9.91 -8.23 0.77
N LYS A 30 10.62 -7.11 1.00
CA LYS A 30 12.09 -6.97 0.99
C LYS A 30 12.60 -6.52 2.36
N GLY A 31 12.26 -7.28 3.41
CA GLY A 31 12.56 -6.94 4.80
C GLY A 31 13.97 -6.41 5.06
N ASN A 32 15.01 -7.18 4.75
CA ASN A 32 16.40 -6.74 4.90
C ASN A 32 17.09 -6.56 3.53
N ASP A 33 16.79 -5.47 2.84
CA ASP A 33 17.55 -5.01 1.66
C ASP A 33 18.88 -4.31 2.06
N LYS A 34 19.39 -4.53 3.28
CA LYS A 34 20.65 -3.94 3.79
C LYS A 34 20.75 -2.40 3.76
N LYS A 35 19.65 -1.69 3.45
CA LYS A 35 19.58 -0.23 3.39
C LYS A 35 18.65 0.32 4.46
N ASN A 36 17.36 0.38 4.18
CA ASN A 36 16.38 1.06 5.02
C ASN A 36 15.10 0.25 5.27
N GLY A 37 14.91 -0.86 4.56
CA GLY A 37 13.88 -1.84 4.91
C GLY A 37 14.21 -2.52 6.23
N GLN A 38 13.16 -2.86 6.99
CA GLN A 38 13.28 -3.57 8.26
C GLN A 38 12.66 -4.96 8.15
N LEU A 39 13.30 -5.97 8.76
CA LEU A 39 12.67 -7.26 9.01
C LEU A 39 11.46 -7.08 9.92
N ILE A 40 10.50 -8.02 9.85
CA ILE A 40 9.35 -8.06 10.75
C ILE A 40 9.83 -8.10 12.22
N SER A 41 10.88 -8.88 12.51
CA SER A 41 11.47 -8.98 13.85
C SER A 41 12.10 -7.68 14.35
N GLU A 42 12.70 -6.89 13.46
CA GLU A 42 13.30 -5.60 13.78
C GLU A 42 12.22 -4.53 13.94
N TRP A 43 11.23 -4.56 13.06
CA TRP A 43 10.09 -3.66 13.09
C TRP A 43 9.28 -3.86 14.37
N GLU A 44 9.04 -5.11 14.77
CA GLU A 44 8.26 -5.49 15.95
C GLU A 44 9.06 -5.57 17.25
N LYS A 45 10.31 -5.09 17.28
CA LYS A 45 11.16 -5.20 18.46
C LYS A 45 10.52 -4.64 19.76
N ASP A 46 9.59 -3.69 19.62
CA ASP A 46 8.89 -3.04 20.74
C ASP A 46 7.47 -3.60 20.98
N GLY A 47 7.06 -4.63 20.22
CA GLY A 47 5.91 -5.48 20.51
C GLY A 47 4.51 -4.91 20.24
N SER A 48 4.37 -3.85 19.43
CA SER A 48 3.06 -3.25 19.15
C SER A 48 2.75 -2.88 17.70
N LEU A 49 3.73 -2.90 16.80
CA LEU A 49 3.56 -2.39 15.43
C LEU A 49 2.85 -3.38 14.51
N LEU A 50 3.09 -4.68 14.63
CA LEU A 50 2.37 -5.72 13.90
C LEU A 50 0.91 -5.77 14.30
N MET A 51 0.62 -5.75 15.60
CA MET A 51 -0.76 -5.70 16.08
C MET A 51 -1.48 -4.44 15.57
N SER A 52 -0.80 -3.30 15.57
CA SER A 52 -1.36 -2.06 15.03
C SER A 52 -1.54 -2.11 13.51
N LEU A 53 -0.63 -2.75 12.78
CA LEU A 53 -0.76 -3.00 11.34
C LEU A 53 -1.96 -3.87 11.05
N PHE A 54 -2.17 -4.97 11.79
CA PHE A 54 -3.32 -5.84 11.56
C PHE A 54 -4.66 -5.14 11.82
N LYS A 55 -4.76 -4.29 12.86
CA LYS A 55 -5.95 -3.44 13.06
C LYS A 55 -6.21 -2.48 11.90
N VAL A 56 -5.14 -1.93 11.32
CA VAL A 56 -5.25 -1.11 10.09
C VAL A 56 -5.69 -1.97 8.91
N ILE A 57 -5.18 -3.20 8.78
CA ILE A 57 -5.59 -4.13 7.73
C ILE A 57 -7.07 -4.50 7.87
N ASP A 58 -7.60 -4.73 9.08
CA ASP A 58 -9.03 -4.96 9.29
C ASP A 58 -9.88 -3.80 8.72
N THR A 59 -9.43 -2.56 8.98
CA THR A 59 -10.07 -1.36 8.43
C THR A 59 -9.96 -1.31 6.90
N ILE A 60 -8.82 -1.72 6.33
CA ILE A 60 -8.62 -1.78 4.88
C ILE A 60 -9.55 -2.81 4.24
N GLN A 61 -9.70 -3.99 4.83
CA GLN A 61 -10.55 -5.06 4.29
C GLN A 61 -12.05 -4.70 4.31
N SER A 62 -12.48 -3.81 5.22
CA SER A 62 -13.87 -3.36 5.31
C SER A 62 -14.18 -2.10 4.51
N SER A 63 -13.21 -1.54 3.76
CA SER A 63 -13.34 -0.21 3.15
C SER A 63 -12.97 -0.22 1.67
N LYS A 64 -13.50 0.76 0.92
CA LYS A 64 -13.12 0.98 -0.49
C LYS A 64 -11.83 1.80 -0.58
N LEU A 65 -11.07 1.62 -1.66
CA LEU A 65 -9.80 2.35 -1.87
C LEU A 65 -9.94 3.88 -1.72
N GLN A 66 -10.96 4.48 -2.35
CA GLN A 66 -11.15 5.93 -2.29
C GLN A 66 -11.40 6.43 -0.86
N GLU A 67 -12.14 5.67 -0.06
CA GLU A 67 -12.38 6.00 1.34
C GLU A 67 -11.07 5.92 2.15
N LEU A 68 -10.25 4.90 1.91
CA LEU A 68 -8.96 4.74 2.58
C LEU A 68 -7.98 5.87 2.24
N ILE A 69 -8.00 6.35 0.99
CA ILE A 69 -7.22 7.52 0.55
C ILE A 69 -7.74 8.79 1.24
N ASN A 70 -9.05 9.03 1.19
CA ASN A 70 -9.68 10.22 1.78
C ASN A 70 -9.46 10.29 3.30
N LYS A 71 -9.55 9.15 3.98
CA LYS A 71 -9.28 9.05 5.43
C LYS A 71 -7.78 9.03 5.76
N GLY A 72 -6.89 8.97 4.76
CA GLY A 72 -5.44 8.99 4.93
C GLY A 72 -4.85 7.70 5.53
N PHE A 73 -5.54 6.57 5.39
CA PHE A 73 -4.97 5.24 5.68
C PHE A 73 -4.00 4.81 4.60
N ILE A 74 -4.27 5.16 3.33
CA ILE A 74 -3.38 4.90 2.20
C ILE A 74 -3.04 6.22 1.53
N ASN A 75 -1.76 6.48 1.32
CA ASN A 75 -1.30 7.58 0.47
C ASN A 75 -0.61 7.00 -0.76
N LEU A 76 -1.18 7.24 -1.95
CA LEU A 76 -0.58 6.86 -3.24
C LEU A 76 0.12 8.08 -3.85
N TYR A 77 1.36 7.92 -4.28
CA TYR A 77 2.23 8.98 -4.77
C TYR A 77 2.47 8.93 -6.28
N GLY A 78 1.96 7.89 -6.97
CA GLY A 78 2.34 7.60 -8.35
C GLY A 78 3.66 6.86 -8.37
N LYS A 79 4.66 7.38 -9.10
CA LYS A 79 5.96 6.69 -9.27
C LYS A 79 6.73 6.55 -7.94
N PHE A 80 7.70 5.65 -7.92
CA PHE A 80 8.64 5.48 -6.81
C PHE A 80 9.27 6.84 -6.44
N PRO A 81 9.42 7.16 -5.14
CA PRO A 81 9.87 8.48 -4.73
C PRO A 81 11.29 8.78 -5.23
N GLU A 82 11.52 10.01 -5.69
CA GLU A 82 12.86 10.46 -6.09
C GLU A 82 13.83 10.42 -4.91
N ASN A 83 15.13 10.23 -5.17
CA ASN A 83 16.19 10.09 -4.15
C ASN A 83 16.21 11.20 -3.08
N ARG A 84 15.77 12.42 -3.40
CA ARG A 84 15.67 13.52 -2.41
C ARG A 84 14.57 13.32 -1.36
N LYS A 85 13.55 12.50 -1.66
CA LYS A 85 12.38 12.24 -0.82
C LYS A 85 12.42 10.89 -0.10
N THR A 86 13.37 10.02 -0.42
CA THR A 86 13.42 8.66 0.15
C THR A 86 14.84 8.25 0.46
N ASP A 87 15.02 7.46 1.51
CA ASP A 87 16.28 6.75 1.77
C ASP A 87 16.27 5.34 1.15
N PHE A 88 15.15 4.92 0.57
CA PHE A 88 15.00 3.61 -0.05
C PHE A 88 15.44 3.61 -1.51
N SER A 89 15.78 2.43 -2.01
CA SER A 89 15.96 2.20 -3.44
C SER A 89 14.83 1.31 -3.94
N CYS A 90 14.36 1.55 -5.17
CA CYS A 90 13.40 0.64 -5.79
C CYS A 90 14.10 -0.71 -6.00
N PRO A 91 13.55 -1.85 -5.55
CA PRO A 91 14.12 -3.16 -5.82
C PRO A 91 14.23 -3.38 -7.33
N PRO A 92 15.32 -4.00 -7.81
CA PRO A 92 15.60 -4.12 -9.25
C PRO A 92 14.57 -4.97 -10.00
N ASP A 93 13.85 -5.84 -9.30
CA ASP A 93 12.77 -6.68 -9.82
C ASP A 93 11.40 -5.98 -9.85
N LEU A 94 11.31 -4.73 -9.37
CA LEU A 94 10.05 -3.97 -9.30
C LEU A 94 10.08 -2.73 -10.20
N ASN A 95 8.91 -2.32 -10.67
CA ASN A 95 8.79 -1.19 -11.58
C ASN A 95 8.65 0.15 -10.83
N MET A 96 9.57 1.09 -11.08
CA MET A 96 9.50 2.45 -10.53
C MET A 96 8.25 3.23 -10.96
N THR A 97 7.58 2.86 -12.05
CA THR A 97 6.39 3.58 -12.53
C THR A 97 5.06 2.99 -12.06
N ASP A 98 5.06 1.88 -11.31
CA ASP A 98 3.84 1.41 -10.64
C ASP A 98 3.34 2.45 -9.62
N ASN A 99 2.11 2.31 -9.12
CA ASN A 99 1.51 3.30 -8.23
C ASN A 99 1.96 3.10 -6.76
N TRP A 100 3.18 3.53 -6.46
CA TRP A 100 3.82 3.48 -5.15
C TRP A 100 3.11 4.34 -4.12
N GLY A 101 3.17 3.90 -2.86
CA GLY A 101 2.46 4.52 -1.76
C GLY A 101 2.86 3.95 -0.41
N VAL A 102 2.12 4.38 0.61
CA VAL A 102 2.26 3.90 1.98
C VAL A 102 0.90 3.62 2.63
N ILE A 103 0.86 2.61 3.49
CA ILE A 103 -0.16 2.41 4.53
C ILE A 103 0.30 3.17 5.79
N LYS A 104 -0.60 3.96 6.37
CA LYS A 104 -0.36 4.86 7.51
C LYS A 104 -1.26 4.48 8.69
N LYS A 105 -1.24 5.32 9.74
CA LYS A 105 -2.06 5.20 10.96
C LYS A 105 -1.79 3.92 11.77
N ILE A 106 -0.60 3.35 11.60
CA ILE A 106 -0.12 2.22 12.40
C ILE A 106 0.38 2.74 13.74
N HIS A 107 1.31 3.70 13.69
CA HIS A 107 1.83 4.45 14.83
C HIS A 107 2.30 5.82 14.32
N GLN A 108 2.68 6.74 15.22
CA GLN A 108 3.10 8.12 14.91
C GLN A 108 3.90 8.28 13.61
N HIS A 109 5.03 7.57 13.49
CA HIS A 109 5.91 7.64 12.31
C HIS A 109 5.96 6.35 11.50
N SER A 110 5.45 5.24 12.03
CA SER A 110 5.56 3.94 11.40
C SER A 110 4.54 3.79 10.27
N ARG A 111 5.03 3.27 9.15
CA ARG A 111 4.27 3.06 7.91
C ARG A 111 4.77 1.82 7.19
N VAL A 112 3.97 1.33 6.27
CA VAL A 112 4.34 0.23 5.38
C VAL A 112 4.35 0.76 3.95
N ALA A 113 5.46 0.62 3.26
CA ALA A 113 5.62 1.08 1.88
C ALA A 113 5.39 -0.05 0.89
N GLY A 114 4.84 0.30 -0.26
CA GLY A 114 4.48 -0.66 -1.29
C GLY A 114 3.93 0.02 -2.53
N PHE A 115 3.27 -0.75 -3.38
CA PHE A 115 2.59 -0.22 -4.57
C PHE A 115 1.21 -0.87 -4.74
N PHE A 116 0.28 -0.10 -5.30
CA PHE A 116 -1.06 -0.55 -5.60
C PHE A 116 -1.22 -0.94 -7.07
N LYS A 117 -1.68 -2.16 -7.34
CA LYS A 117 -1.88 -2.68 -8.70
C LYS A 117 -2.93 -3.78 -8.72
N ASN A 118 -3.88 -3.69 -9.65
CA ASN A 118 -4.92 -4.68 -9.89
C ASN A 118 -5.71 -5.08 -8.62
N GLY A 119 -6.03 -4.11 -7.75
CA GLY A 119 -6.77 -4.36 -6.50
C GLY A 119 -5.92 -4.77 -5.30
N TYR A 120 -4.61 -4.99 -5.49
CA TYR A 120 -3.69 -5.37 -4.42
C TYR A 120 -2.81 -4.19 -4.02
N PHE A 121 -2.65 -3.98 -2.72
CA PHE A 121 -1.50 -3.27 -2.18
C PHE A 121 -0.41 -4.29 -1.85
N TYR A 122 0.66 -4.27 -2.64
CA TYR A 122 1.82 -5.13 -2.44
C TYR A 122 2.77 -4.48 -1.44
N ILE A 123 2.87 -5.06 -0.26
CA ILE A 123 3.82 -4.63 0.77
C ILE A 123 5.23 -4.99 0.33
N VAL A 124 6.11 -3.98 0.32
CA VAL A 124 7.52 -4.12 -0.06
C VAL A 124 8.42 -3.85 1.14
N PHE A 125 8.21 -2.75 1.86
CA PHE A 125 9.06 -2.36 2.98
C PHE A 125 8.26 -2.04 4.23
N LEU A 126 8.79 -2.43 5.38
CA LEU A 126 8.40 -1.87 6.68
C LEU A 126 9.27 -0.64 6.93
N ASP A 127 8.64 0.47 7.32
CA ASP A 127 9.29 1.76 7.53
C ASP A 127 8.86 2.36 8.87
N ARG A 128 9.61 2.05 9.92
CA ARG A 128 9.37 2.55 11.27
C ARG A 128 9.64 4.05 11.40
N GLU A 129 10.54 4.59 10.57
CA GLU A 129 11.20 5.88 10.75
C GLU A 129 10.79 6.96 9.74
N HIS A 130 9.75 6.73 8.93
CA HIS A 130 9.29 7.68 7.92
C HIS A 130 10.32 7.97 6.81
N LYS A 131 11.13 6.99 6.46
CA LYS A 131 12.21 7.17 5.48
C LYS A 131 11.77 6.92 4.03
N PHE A 132 10.60 6.32 3.81
CA PHE A 132 10.15 5.99 2.45
C PHE A 132 9.69 7.21 1.64
N TYR A 133 8.95 8.13 2.26
CA TYR A 133 8.52 9.39 1.64
C TYR A 133 8.61 10.52 2.65
N LYS A 134 9.81 11.09 2.79
CA LYS A 134 10.13 12.15 3.75
C LYS A 134 9.35 13.43 3.40
N SER A 135 8.68 14.01 4.39
CA SER A 135 8.07 15.33 4.27
C SER A 135 9.13 16.43 4.37
N SER A 136 9.07 17.43 3.50
CA SER A 136 9.98 18.60 3.51
C SER A 136 9.73 19.58 4.67
N ARG A 137 8.69 19.39 5.49
CA ARG A 137 8.44 20.21 6.67
C ARG A 137 9.35 19.78 7.82
N PHE A 138 10.55 20.35 7.85
CA PHE A 138 11.19 20.67 9.12
C PHE A 138 10.32 21.72 9.81
N HIS A 139 9.70 21.40 10.94
CA HIS A 139 9.30 22.44 11.86
C HIS A 139 10.59 23.07 12.40
N LYS A 140 10.94 24.27 11.90
CA LYS A 140 11.82 25.16 12.64
C LYS A 140 11.10 25.46 13.95
N CYS A 141 11.60 24.90 15.04
CA CYS A 141 11.37 25.47 16.37
C CYS A 141 11.99 26.87 16.41
#